data_AF-A0A5B0AMM0-F1
#
_entry.id   AF-A0A5B0AMM0-F1
#
_cell.length_a   1.000
_cell.length_b   1.000
_cell.length_c   1.000
_cell.angle_alpha   90.00
_cell.angle_beta   90.00
_cell.angle_gamma   90.00
#
_symmetry.space_group_name_H-M   'P 1'
#
loop_
_entity.id
_entity.type
_entity.pdbx_description
1 polymer ?
#
loop_
_entity_poly.entity_id
_entity_poly.type
_entity_poly.pdbx_seq_one_letter_code
_entity_poly.pdbx_strand_id
1 'polypeptide(L)'
;MERDRSLEQLEGRRWPEPPEDTTAMVKNVHELRRRPVGTLAPDELARLIGQDVGLPWLLSLAVKILKDTASKQATGGWCDDELLPAKRRARAR
;
A
#
# COMPACT_ATOMS: atom_id res chain seq x y z
N MET A 1 0.34 4.43 -17.01
CA MET A 1 1.73 4.78 -17.37
C MET A 1 2.64 4.92 -16.14
N GLU A 2 2.17 5.42 -15.00
CA GLU A 2 2.97 5.48 -13.75
C GLU A 2 3.36 4.09 -13.19
N ARG A 3 2.57 3.05 -13.49
CA ARG A 3 2.80 1.67 -13.03
C ARG A 3 3.97 0.97 -13.75
N ASP A 4 4.29 1.41 -14.95
CA ASP A 4 5.38 0.85 -15.77
C ASP A 4 6.75 1.43 -15.39
N ARG A 5 6.79 2.46 -14.54
CA ARG A 5 8.01 3.12 -14.09
C ARG A 5 8.47 2.57 -12.75
N SER A 6 9.78 2.51 -12.58
CA SER A 6 10.39 2.20 -11.28
C SER A 6 10.32 3.38 -10.33
N LEU A 7 10.53 3.11 -9.04
CA LEU A 7 10.52 4.17 -8.03
C LEU A 7 11.59 5.22 -8.31
N GLU A 8 12.78 4.79 -8.76
CA GLU A 8 13.87 5.69 -9.15
C GLU A 8 13.51 6.62 -10.31
N GLN A 9 12.72 6.12 -11.28
CA GLN A 9 12.24 6.91 -12.40
C GLN A 9 11.14 7.89 -12.00
N LEU A 10 10.26 7.50 -11.07
CA LEU A 10 9.21 8.36 -10.54
C LEU A 10 9.78 9.49 -9.67
N GLU A 11 10.77 9.18 -8.84
CA GLU A 11 11.47 10.16 -8.01
C GLU A 11 12.51 10.98 -8.79
N GLY A 12 12.87 10.54 -10.01
CA GLY A 12 13.95 11.14 -10.79
C GLY A 12 15.31 11.05 -10.09
N ARG A 13 15.46 10.12 -9.15
CA ARG A 13 16.66 9.95 -8.32
C ARG A 13 17.06 8.48 -8.28
N ARG A 14 18.25 8.21 -8.82
CA ARG A 14 18.90 6.91 -8.74
C ARG A 14 19.71 6.82 -7.45
N TRP A 15 19.55 5.74 -6.70
CA TRP A 15 20.36 5.50 -5.51
C TRP A 15 21.71 4.87 -5.91
N PRO A 16 22.80 5.18 -5.19
CA PRO A 16 24.06 4.45 -5.38
C PRO A 16 23.88 2.97 -5.03
N GLU A 17 24.72 2.12 -5.61
CA GLU A 17 24.75 0.68 -5.29
C GLU A 17 25.07 0.52 -3.78
N PRO A 18 24.32 -0.30 -3.03
CA PRO A 18 24.59 -0.48 -1.61
C PRO A 18 25.94 -1.20 -1.42
N PRO A 19 26.73 -0.85 -0.40
CA PRO A 19 27.99 -1.53 -0.13
C PRO A 19 27.74 -3.00 0.24
N GLU A 20 28.67 -3.88 -0.10
CA GLU A 20 28.56 -5.32 0.04
C GLU A 20 28.27 -5.81 1.47
N ASP A 21 28.72 -5.07 2.48
CA ASP A 21 28.49 -5.33 3.92
C ASP A 21 27.06 -4.97 4.41
N THR A 22 26.24 -4.42 3.51
CA THR A 22 24.88 -4.00 3.84
C THR A 22 23.95 -5.18 4.15
N THR A 23 23.01 -4.95 5.06
CA THR A 23 21.98 -5.93 5.45
C THR A 23 21.15 -6.41 4.26
N ALA A 24 20.65 -7.64 4.35
CA ALA A 24 19.76 -8.20 3.33
C ALA A 24 18.49 -7.35 3.12
N MET A 25 18.01 -6.64 4.14
CA MET A 25 16.84 -5.75 4.02
C MET A 25 17.11 -4.59 3.07
N VAL A 26 18.23 -3.90 3.23
CA VAL A 26 18.58 -2.76 2.37
C VAL A 26 18.87 -3.25 0.94
N LYS A 27 19.57 -4.37 0.76
CA LYS A 27 19.75 -4.98 -0.57
C LYS A 27 18.39 -5.24 -1.26
N ASN A 28 17.43 -5.82 -0.53
CA ASN A 28 16.07 -6.02 -1.03
C ASN A 28 15.37 -4.70 -1.38
N VAL A 29 15.48 -3.67 -0.55
CA VAL A 29 14.89 -2.34 -0.85
C VAL A 29 15.47 -1.76 -2.15
N HIS A 30 16.78 -1.83 -2.34
CA HIS A 30 17.43 -1.35 -3.57
C HIS A 30 16.96 -2.12 -4.80
N GLU A 31 16.83 -3.45 -4.72
CA GLU A 31 16.28 -4.29 -5.79
C GLU A 31 14.84 -3.91 -6.13
N LEU A 32 13.97 -3.75 -5.12
CA LEU A 32 12.57 -3.41 -5.31
C LEU A 32 12.38 -2.01 -5.91
N ARG A 33 13.22 -1.04 -5.54
CA ARG A 33 13.19 0.33 -6.09
C ARG A 33 13.47 0.37 -7.60
N ARG A 34 14.27 -0.57 -8.12
CA ARG A 34 14.62 -0.69 -9.55
C ARG A 34 13.50 -1.28 -10.39
N ARG A 35 12.57 -2.01 -9.76
CA ARG A 35 11.44 -2.66 -10.45
C ARG A 35 10.30 -1.68 -10.74
N PRO A 36 9.53 -1.89 -11.82
CA PRO A 36 8.32 -1.13 -12.08
C PRO A 36 7.31 -1.29 -10.94
N VAL A 37 6.74 -0.19 -10.45
CA VAL A 37 5.84 -0.21 -9.28
C VAL A 37 4.57 -1.05 -9.50
N GLY A 38 4.16 -1.24 -10.76
CA GLY A 38 3.04 -2.09 -11.14
C GLY A 38 3.31 -3.59 -11.07
N THR A 39 4.58 -4.00 -10.99
CA THR A 39 5.01 -5.40 -10.90
C THR A 39 5.29 -5.86 -9.47
N LEU A 40 5.21 -4.93 -8.51
CA LEU A 40 5.43 -5.23 -7.10
C LEU A 40 4.22 -5.98 -6.54
N ALA A 41 4.48 -7.06 -5.81
CA ALA A 41 3.46 -7.75 -5.04
C ALA A 41 2.98 -6.89 -3.85
N PRO A 42 1.78 -7.13 -3.31
CA PRO A 42 1.26 -6.37 -2.17
C PRO A 42 2.19 -6.39 -0.94
N ASP A 43 2.86 -7.52 -0.69
CA ASP A 43 3.80 -7.67 0.43
C ASP A 43 5.09 -6.86 0.21
N GLU A 44 5.60 -6.84 -1.02
CA GLU A 44 6.75 -6.03 -1.43
C GLU A 44 6.45 -4.54 -1.32
N LEU A 45 5.25 -4.13 -1.73
CA LEU A 45 4.74 -2.77 -1.59
C LEU A 45 4.64 -2.36 -0.12
N ALA A 46 4.02 -3.20 0.70
CA ALA A 46 3.89 -2.97 2.14
C ALA A 46 5.26 -2.90 2.83
N ARG A 47 6.23 -3.73 2.40
CA ARG A 47 7.60 -3.68 2.90
C ARG A 47 8.27 -2.34 2.59
N LEU A 48 8.19 -1.85 1.36
CA LEU A 48 8.76 -0.55 1.02
C LEU A 48 8.11 0.59 1.82
N ILE A 49 6.78 0.57 1.97
CA ILE A 49 6.05 1.55 2.79
C ILE A 49 6.50 1.48 4.25
N GLY A 50 6.63 0.28 4.82
CA GLY A 50 7.09 0.07 6.20
C GLY A 50 8.54 0.46 6.45
N GLN A 51 9.35 0.62 5.40
CA GLN A 51 10.71 1.17 5.45
C GLN A 51 10.77 2.67 5.14
N ASP A 52 9.62 3.35 5.02
CA ASP A 52 9.51 4.78 4.67
C ASP A 52 10.07 5.11 3.27
N VAL A 53 10.05 4.14 2.35
CA VAL A 53 10.64 4.30 1.01
C VAL A 53 9.55 4.65 -0.01
N GLY A 54 9.72 5.77 -0.73
CA GLY A 54 8.87 6.09 -1.88
C GLY A 54 7.41 6.43 -1.54
N LEU A 55 7.14 6.80 -0.29
CA LEU A 55 5.78 7.02 0.23
C LEU A 55 4.86 7.87 -0.66
N PRO A 56 5.28 9.01 -1.24
CA PRO A 56 4.39 9.83 -2.06
C PRO A 56 3.78 9.06 -3.24
N TRP A 57 4.57 8.16 -3.82
CA TRP A 57 4.19 7.33 -4.96
C TRP A 57 3.50 6.04 -4.51
N LEU A 58 4.07 5.35 -3.52
CA LEU A 58 3.58 4.06 -3.06
C LEU A 58 2.26 4.14 -2.30
N LEU A 59 2.04 5.18 -1.48
CA LEU A 59 0.77 5.38 -0.78
C LEU A 59 -0.36 5.64 -1.78
N SER A 60 -0.11 6.51 -2.77
CA SER A 60 -1.07 6.79 -3.85
C SER A 60 -1.44 5.51 -4.62
N LEU A 61 -0.45 4.64 -4.88
CA LEU A 61 -0.67 3.36 -5.54
C LEU A 61 -1.43 2.36 -4.64
N ALA A 62 -1.03 2.24 -3.38
CA ALA A 62 -1.66 1.35 -2.40
C ALA A 62 -3.14 1.69 -2.23
N VAL A 63 -3.49 2.97 -2.10
CA VAL A 63 -4.89 3.43 -2.03
C VAL A 63 -5.66 3.08 -3.30
N LYS A 64 -5.05 3.22 -4.50
CA LYS A 64 -5.70 2.82 -5.76
C LYS A 64 -5.97 1.31 -5.79
N ILE A 65 -5.00 0.49 -5.35
CA ILE A 65 -5.15 -0.97 -5.27
C ILE A 65 -6.27 -1.32 -4.29
N LEU A 66 -6.25 -0.77 -3.08
CA LEU A 66 -7.29 -1.01 -2.07
C LEU A 66 -8.67 -0.61 -2.55
N LYS A 67 -8.81 0.53 -3.24
CA LYS A 67 -10.09 0.97 -3.82
C LYS A 67 -10.59 0.01 -4.90
N ASP A 68 -9.72 -0.44 -5.79
CA ASP A 68 -10.06 -1.42 -6.83
C ASP A 68 -10.47 -2.77 -6.22
N THR A 69 -9.71 -3.27 -5.23
CA THR A 69 -10.05 -4.50 -4.50
C THR A 69 -11.39 -4.36 -3.77
N ALA A 70 -11.60 -3.28 -3.02
CA ALA A 70 -12.85 -3.03 -2.31
C ALA A 70 -14.04 -2.91 -3.28
N SER A 71 -13.87 -2.23 -4.43
CA SER A 71 -14.93 -2.12 -5.44
C SER A 71 -15.28 -3.46 -6.07
N LYS A 72 -14.29 -4.36 -6.26
CA LYS A 72 -14.53 -5.73 -6.76
C LYS A 72 -15.24 -6.58 -5.70
N GLN A 73 -14.84 -6.44 -4.44
CA GLN A 73 -15.45 -7.16 -3.31
C GLN A 73 -16.83 -6.63 -2.91
N ALA A 74 -17.15 -5.37 -3.23
CA ALA A 74 -18.46 -4.76 -2.99
C ALA A 74 -19.61 -5.43 -3.78
N THR A 75 -19.28 -6.34 -4.71
CA THR A 75 -20.26 -7.21 -5.37
C THR A 75 -20.80 -8.31 -4.42
N GLY A 76 -20.18 -8.52 -3.26
CA GLY A 76 -20.76 -9.26 -2.13
C GLY A 76 -21.42 -8.29 -1.17
N GLY A 77 -22.74 -8.14 -1.27
CA GLY A 77 -23.53 -7.17 -0.52
C GLY A 77 -23.17 -7.13 0.97
N TRP A 78 -22.57 -6.03 1.40
CA TRP A 78 -22.70 -5.57 2.78
C TRP A 78 -24.07 -4.91 2.92
N CYS A 79 -25.08 -5.76 3.06
CA CYS A 79 -26.38 -5.35 3.52
C CYS A 79 -26.89 -6.47 4.44
N ASP A 80 -26.45 -6.44 5.70
CA ASP A 80 -27.22 -7.05 6.78
C ASP A 80 -26.93 -6.28 8.07
N ASP A 81 -27.85 -5.36 8.37
CA ASP A 81 -28.54 -5.28 9.65
C ASP A 81 -27.71 -5.35 10.95
N GLU A 82 -26.85 -4.36 11.23
CA GLU A 82 -26.50 -4.05 12.63
C GLU A 82 -26.59 -2.55 12.97
N LEU A 83 -27.59 -1.88 12.38
CA LEU A 83 -28.05 -0.59 12.89
C LEU A 83 -29.45 -0.76 13.47
N LEU A 84 -29.49 -0.88 14.82
CA LEU A 84 -30.62 -0.80 15.77
C LEU A 84 -30.93 -2.16 16.46
N PRO A 85 -30.75 -2.30 17.80
CA PRO A 85 -31.38 -1.40 18.77
C PRO A 85 -30.51 -1.11 20.00
N ALA A 86 -29.96 0.10 20.10
CA ALA A 86 -29.49 0.64 21.38
C ALA A 86 -29.98 2.09 21.56
N LYS A 87 -31.30 2.31 21.42
CA LYS A 87 -31.92 3.45 22.12
C LYS A 87 -32.12 3.07 23.59
N ARG A 88 -31.08 3.39 24.35
CA ARG A 88 -31.08 3.97 25.70
C ARG A 88 -32.35 3.73 26.55
N ARG A 89 -32.15 2.97 27.63
CA ARG A 89 -32.87 3.15 28.91
C ARG A 89 -32.78 4.62 29.34
N ALA A 90 -33.90 5.30 29.47
CA ALA A 90 -34.00 6.56 30.21
C ALA A 90 -35.43 6.72 30.80
N ARG A 91 -35.54 6.31 32.08
CA ARG A 91 -36.38 6.82 33.17
C ARG A 91 -37.81 7.34 32.89
N ALA A 92 -38.78 6.76 33.61
CA ALA A 92 -39.64 7.49 34.56
C ALA A 92 -40.24 6.49 35.56
N ARG A 93 -39.74 6.52 36.80
CA ARG A 93 -40.50 6.57 38.08
C ARG A 93 -41.34 5.36 38.42
#